data_AF-A0A7J9PIG8-F1
#
_entry.id   AF-A0A7J9PIG8-F1
#
_cell.length_a   1.000
_cell.length_b   1.000
_cell.length_c   1.000
_cell.angle_alpha   90.00
_cell.angle_beta   90.00
_cell.angle_gamma   90.00
#
_symmetry.space_group_name_H-M   'P 1'
#
loop_
_entity.id
_entity.type
_entity.pdbx_description
1 polymer ?
#
loop_
_entity_poly.entity_id
_entity_poly.type
_entity_poly.pdbx_seq_one_letter_code
_entity_poly.pdbx_strand_id
1 'polypeptide(L)'
;MPNLYSHLVLSKIFLEKEFAENSFDLNNFYLGACVPDIGYFSDVERKITHFYDSAPEKFFENNTGSEKSFLKGYKLHLYLDNIWKYEIRLKNNISIEENALIYNYFDAFLKNKFNIELESFKNFVLNGNCDFLKKLNIDRSTCKNWKKNSFYNISEFEFNGKYQKIVDEYLKILKIC
;
A
#
# COMPACT_ATOMS: atom_id res chain seq x y z
N MET A 1 -0.47 8.18 5.26
CA MET A 1 -0.54 7.25 4.13
C MET A 1 -1.73 6.34 4.33
N PRO A 2 -2.53 5.98 3.30
CA PRO A 2 -3.54 4.94 3.44
C PRO A 2 -2.98 3.71 4.14
N ASN A 3 -3.81 3.00 4.90
CA ASN A 3 -3.32 1.83 5.63
C ASN A 3 -2.99 0.68 4.67
N LEU A 4 -2.27 -0.33 5.18
CA LEU A 4 -1.89 -1.54 4.44
C LEU A 4 -3.06 -2.15 3.65
N TYR A 5 -4.27 -2.25 4.23
CA TYR A 5 -5.43 -2.82 3.56
C TYR A 5 -5.86 -1.99 2.35
N SER A 6 -6.01 -0.67 2.52
CA SER A 6 -6.29 0.26 1.42
C SER A 6 -5.29 0.11 0.28
N HIS A 7 -3.99 0.02 0.57
CA HIS A 7 -2.96 -0.19 -0.45
C HIS A 7 -3.15 -1.50 -1.21
N LEU A 8 -3.45 -2.61 -0.53
CA LEU A 8 -3.67 -3.90 -1.16
C LEU A 8 -4.91 -3.93 -2.06
N VAL A 9 -6.02 -3.35 -1.58
CA VAL A 9 -7.27 -3.28 -2.36
C VAL A 9 -7.10 -2.40 -3.59
N LEU A 10 -6.56 -1.19 -3.43
CA LEU A 10 -6.31 -0.31 -4.57
C LEU A 10 -5.36 -0.96 -5.57
N SER A 11 -4.31 -1.64 -5.09
CA SER A 11 -3.37 -2.36 -5.95
C SER A 11 -4.04 -3.46 -6.77
N LYS A 12 -4.99 -4.21 -6.17
CA LYS A 12 -5.82 -5.18 -6.90
C LYS A 12 -6.65 -4.51 -7.98
N ILE A 13 -7.31 -3.40 -7.68
CA ILE A 13 -8.15 -2.65 -8.65
C ILE A 13 -7.32 -2.13 -9.83
N PHE A 14 -6.16 -1.54 -9.57
CA PHE A 14 -5.27 -1.07 -10.62
C PHE A 14 -4.74 -2.23 -11.47
N LEU A 15 -4.37 -3.33 -10.83
CA LEU A 15 -3.89 -4.52 -11.54
C LEU A 15 -4.96 -5.11 -12.45
N GLU A 16 -6.21 -5.19 -12.01
CA GLU A 16 -7.35 -5.67 -12.83
C GLU A 16 -7.61 -4.79 -14.06
N LYS A 17 -7.36 -3.48 -13.97
CA LYS A 17 -7.47 -2.55 -15.11
C LYS A 17 -6.35 -2.70 -16.14
N GLU A 18 -5.21 -3.25 -15.74
CA GLU A 18 -3.99 -3.32 -16.57
C GLU A 18 -3.79 -4.67 -17.30
N PHE A 19 -4.60 -5.70 -17.06
CA PHE A 19 -4.22 -7.06 -17.50
C PHE A 19 -4.33 -7.33 -19.01
N ALA A 20 -3.16 -7.39 -19.66
CA ALA A 20 -2.91 -8.20 -20.86
C ALA A 20 -1.52 -8.88 -20.90
N GLU A 21 -0.65 -8.76 -19.88
CA GLU A 21 0.70 -9.35 -19.93
C GLU A 21 0.86 -10.60 -19.05
N ASN A 22 1.23 -11.71 -19.71
CA ASN A 22 1.55 -12.99 -19.10
C ASN A 22 2.86 -12.94 -18.30
N SER A 23 2.90 -13.64 -17.15
CA SER A 23 4.01 -13.79 -16.17
C SER A 23 4.13 -12.76 -15.03
N PHE A 24 3.01 -12.37 -14.42
CA PHE A 24 3.01 -11.47 -13.27
C PHE A 24 3.12 -12.23 -11.92
N ASP A 25 4.16 -11.93 -11.12
CA ASP A 25 4.37 -12.52 -9.80
C ASP A 25 3.59 -11.76 -8.72
N LEU A 26 2.39 -12.26 -8.40
CA LEU A 26 1.48 -11.64 -7.42
C LEU A 26 2.06 -11.60 -6.00
N ASN A 27 2.85 -12.60 -5.59
CA ASN A 27 3.44 -12.62 -4.25
C ASN A 27 4.35 -11.42 -4.05
N ASN A 28 5.21 -11.18 -5.05
CA ASN A 28 6.17 -10.09 -4.99
C ASN A 28 5.53 -8.73 -5.27
N PHE A 29 4.51 -8.68 -6.15
CA PHE A 29 3.73 -7.45 -6.35
C PHE A 29 3.03 -6.98 -5.07
N TYR A 30 2.25 -7.84 -4.42
CA TYR A 30 1.52 -7.44 -3.21
C TYR A 30 2.48 -7.13 -2.06
N LEU A 31 3.61 -7.84 -1.96
CA LEU A 31 4.66 -7.43 -1.04
C LEU A 31 5.13 -6.00 -1.35
N GLY A 32 5.50 -5.71 -2.59
CA GLY A 32 5.92 -4.36 -3.02
C GLY A 32 4.87 -3.29 -2.72
N ALA A 33 3.58 -3.61 -2.89
CA ALA A 33 2.47 -2.69 -2.67
C ALA A 33 2.22 -2.31 -1.20
N CYS A 34 2.70 -3.09 -0.23
CA CYS A 34 2.48 -2.80 1.20
C CYS A 34 3.77 -2.64 2.00
N VAL A 35 4.91 -3.13 1.51
CA VAL A 35 6.16 -3.14 2.28
C VAL A 35 6.74 -1.76 2.62
N PRO A 36 6.48 -0.65 1.91
CA PRO A 36 6.96 0.66 2.37
C PRO A 36 6.43 1.03 3.77
N ASP A 37 5.29 0.45 4.18
CA ASP A 37 4.71 0.56 5.53
C ASP A 37 5.48 -0.21 6.61
N ILE A 38 6.51 -1.00 6.27
CA ILE A 38 7.34 -1.72 7.25
C ILE A 38 7.97 -0.79 8.30
N GLY A 39 8.28 0.45 7.91
CA GLY A 39 8.86 1.46 8.80
C GLY A 39 7.93 1.91 9.93
N TYR A 40 6.62 1.63 9.87
CA TYR A 40 5.72 1.88 11.01
C TYR A 40 5.87 0.85 12.14
N PHE A 41 6.48 -0.29 11.86
CA PHE A 41 6.58 -1.45 12.76
C PHE A 41 8.01 -1.86 13.09
N SER A 42 9.01 -1.15 12.59
CA SER A 42 10.42 -1.41 12.83
C SER A 42 11.11 -0.16 13.34
N ASP A 43 12.18 -0.32 14.13
CA ASP A 43 13.05 0.78 14.59
C ASP A 43 13.83 1.46 13.44
N VAL A 44 13.57 1.07 12.19
CA VAL A 44 14.12 1.70 10.99
C VAL A 44 13.52 3.08 10.85
N GLU A 45 14.35 4.12 10.71
CA GLU A 45 13.85 5.47 10.49
C GLU A 45 12.83 5.47 9.35
N ARG A 46 11.61 6.00 9.61
CA ARG A 46 10.52 6.15 8.63
C ARG A 46 10.97 6.74 7.30
N LYS A 47 12.00 7.58 7.40
CA LYS A 47 12.82 8.05 6.31
C LYS A 47 13.18 6.87 5.40
N ILE A 48 14.02 5.93 5.80
CA ILE A 48 14.53 4.82 4.99
C ILE A 48 13.44 4.00 4.25
N THR A 49 12.22 3.83 4.79
CA THR A 49 11.16 3.01 4.14
C THR A 49 10.18 3.79 3.25
N HIS A 50 10.03 5.10 3.47
CA HIS A 50 9.34 6.02 2.55
C HIS A 50 10.31 6.88 1.73
N PHE A 51 11.63 6.68 1.89
CA PHE A 51 12.69 7.33 1.13
C PHE A 51 12.74 6.62 -0.20
N TYR A 52 11.95 7.11 -1.14
CA TYR A 52 12.35 8.17 -2.05
C TYR A 52 11.06 8.54 -2.78
N ASP A 53 10.54 9.75 -2.55
CA ASP A 53 9.46 10.37 -3.34
C ASP A 53 9.81 10.45 -4.86
N SER A 54 10.86 9.81 -5.38
CA SER A 54 11.28 9.97 -6.77
C SER A 54 11.95 8.80 -7.52
N ALA A 55 12.48 7.72 -6.92
CA ALA A 55 13.14 6.67 -7.73
C ALA A 55 13.44 5.31 -7.04
N PRO A 56 12.44 4.44 -6.76
CA PRO A 56 12.69 3.07 -6.27
C PRO A 56 13.55 2.20 -7.21
N GLU A 57 13.61 2.55 -8.49
CA GLU A 57 14.43 1.88 -9.53
C GLU A 57 15.93 1.98 -9.28
N LYS A 58 16.38 2.90 -8.41
CA LYS A 58 17.79 2.99 -8.00
C LYS A 58 18.22 1.84 -7.09
N PHE A 59 17.26 1.18 -6.46
CA PHE A 59 17.50 0.09 -5.52
C PHE A 59 17.09 -1.24 -6.11
N PHE A 60 15.92 -1.31 -6.76
CA PHE A 60 15.40 -2.54 -7.33
C PHE A 60 15.71 -2.60 -8.82
N GLU A 61 16.38 -3.67 -9.25
CA GLU A 61 16.77 -3.87 -10.63
C GLU A 61 15.59 -4.46 -11.41
N ASN A 62 15.48 -4.16 -12.71
CA ASN A 62 14.42 -4.71 -13.57
C ASN A 62 14.83 -6.08 -14.15
N ASN A 63 15.52 -6.91 -13.37
CA ASN A 63 16.32 -8.03 -13.88
C ASN A 63 15.58 -9.37 -13.89
N THR A 64 14.68 -9.60 -12.93
CA THR A 64 13.89 -10.84 -12.82
C THR A 64 12.41 -10.54 -12.76
N GLY A 65 11.54 -11.42 -13.28
CA GLY A 65 10.08 -11.22 -13.24
C GLY A 65 9.55 -10.89 -11.84
N SER A 66 10.05 -11.57 -10.81
CA SER A 66 9.75 -11.29 -9.41
C SER A 66 10.14 -9.88 -8.96
N GLU A 67 11.33 -9.40 -9.33
CA GLU A 67 11.77 -8.04 -8.98
C GLU A 67 11.01 -6.98 -9.78
N LYS A 68 10.65 -7.24 -11.05
CA LYS A 68 9.77 -6.37 -11.83
C LYS A 68 8.41 -6.21 -11.16
N SER A 69 7.80 -7.31 -10.76
CA SER A 69 6.50 -7.31 -10.07
C SER A 69 6.58 -6.59 -8.72
N PHE A 70 7.63 -6.85 -7.94
CA PHE A 70 7.88 -6.13 -6.69
C PHE A 70 8.00 -4.61 -6.92
N LEU A 71 8.87 -4.19 -7.83
CA LEU A 71 9.09 -2.79 -8.15
C LEU A 71 7.81 -2.12 -8.67
N LYS A 72 6.99 -2.83 -9.44
CA LYS A 72 5.67 -2.33 -9.87
C LYS A 72 4.74 -2.06 -8.69
N GLY A 73 4.64 -3.01 -7.75
CA GLY A 73 3.85 -2.83 -6.52
C GLY A 73 4.36 -1.67 -5.68
N TYR A 74 5.68 -1.57 -5.52
CA TYR A 74 6.33 -0.49 -4.76
C TYR A 74 6.04 0.88 -5.36
N LYS A 75 6.17 1.03 -6.69
CA LYS A 75 5.84 2.28 -7.39
C LYS A 75 4.36 2.66 -7.22
N LEU A 76 3.47 1.67 -7.29
CA LEU A 76 2.05 1.92 -7.12
C LEU A 76 1.74 2.41 -5.70
N HIS A 77 2.35 1.83 -4.68
CA HIS A 77 2.25 2.34 -3.31
C HIS A 77 2.65 3.82 -3.23
N LEU A 78 3.85 4.16 -3.70
CA LEU A 78 4.34 5.55 -3.70
C LEU A 78 3.41 6.51 -4.47
N TYR A 79 2.85 6.05 -5.59
CA TYR A 79 1.90 6.83 -6.38
C TYR A 79 0.62 7.13 -5.58
N LEU A 80 0.04 6.12 -4.95
CA LEU A 80 -1.17 6.25 -4.12
C LEU A 80 -0.93 7.20 -2.94
N ASP A 81 0.22 7.06 -2.29
CA ASP A 81 0.64 7.90 -1.18
C ASP A 81 0.86 9.36 -1.59
N ASN A 82 1.51 9.59 -2.73
CA ASN A 82 1.78 10.94 -3.21
C ASN A 82 0.47 11.67 -3.56
N ILE A 83 -0.47 11.00 -4.22
CA ILE A 83 -1.80 11.58 -4.45
C ILE A 83 -2.47 11.90 -3.12
N TRP A 84 -2.47 10.96 -2.17
CA TRP A 84 -3.09 11.23 -0.88
C TRP A 84 -2.43 12.42 -0.16
N LYS A 85 -1.10 12.46 -0.12
CA LYS A 85 -0.34 13.51 0.56
C LYS A 85 -0.60 14.88 -0.04
N TYR A 86 -0.39 15.02 -1.35
CA TYR A 86 -0.38 16.32 -2.03
C TYR A 86 -1.78 16.76 -2.45
N GLU A 87 -2.57 15.87 -3.03
CA GLU A 87 -3.88 16.22 -3.60
C GLU A 87 -5.02 16.15 -2.58
N ILE A 88 -4.85 15.41 -1.48
CA ILE A 88 -5.90 15.26 -0.45
C ILE A 88 -5.50 15.94 0.86
N ARG A 89 -4.49 15.41 1.55
CA ARG A 89 -4.17 15.81 2.94
C ARG A 89 -3.71 17.26 3.03
N LEU A 90 -2.69 17.63 2.25
CA LEU A 90 -2.12 18.98 2.30
C LEU A 90 -3.09 20.01 1.71
N LYS A 91 -3.75 19.70 0.59
CA LYS A 91 -4.76 20.55 -0.03
C LYS A 91 -5.93 20.89 0.92
N ASN A 92 -6.38 19.91 1.71
CA ASN A 92 -7.49 20.08 2.64
C ASN A 92 -7.05 20.44 4.08
N ASN A 93 -5.77 20.74 4.32
CA ASN A 93 -5.20 21.06 5.63
C ASN A 93 -5.55 20.03 6.74
N ILE A 94 -5.55 18.73 6.39
CA ILE A 94 -5.91 17.65 7.31
C ILE A 94 -4.72 17.35 8.24
N SER A 95 -4.95 17.42 9.56
CA SER A 95 -3.94 17.09 10.58
C SER A 95 -3.54 15.61 10.53
N ILE A 96 -2.44 15.25 11.18
CA ILE A 96 -1.97 13.85 11.20
C ILE A 96 -2.99 12.95 11.93
N GLU A 97 -3.54 13.45 13.04
CA GLU A 97 -4.51 12.76 13.88
C GLU A 97 -5.82 12.52 13.12
N GLU A 98 -6.35 13.56 12.48
CA GLU A 98 -7.57 13.47 11.67
C GLU A 98 -7.38 12.53 10.48
N ASN A 99 -6.19 12.57 9.87
CA ASN A 99 -5.84 11.72 8.74
C ASN A 99 -5.82 10.22 9.12
N ALA A 100 -5.43 9.87 10.35
CA ALA A 100 -5.51 8.49 10.84
C ALA A 100 -6.96 7.99 10.96
N LEU A 101 -7.88 8.86 11.43
CA LEU A 101 -9.32 8.53 11.48
C LEU A 101 -9.91 8.32 10.09
N ILE A 102 -9.51 9.16 9.12
CA ILE A 102 -9.95 9.03 7.73
C ILE A 102 -9.47 7.70 7.12
N TYR A 103 -8.28 7.20 7.48
CA TYR A 103 -7.82 5.90 6.96
C TYR A 103 -8.59 4.72 7.50
N ASN A 104 -8.91 4.72 8.79
CA ASN A 104 -9.77 3.66 9.35
C ASN A 104 -11.14 3.66 8.68
N TYR A 105 -11.70 4.86 8.44
CA TYR A 105 -12.91 5.01 7.64
C TYR A 105 -12.74 4.49 6.22
N PHE A 106 -11.62 4.80 5.57
CA PHE A 106 -11.36 4.40 4.19
C PHE A 106 -11.22 2.89 4.04
N ASP A 107 -10.54 2.21 4.98
CA ASP A 107 -10.47 0.75 5.00
C ASP A 107 -11.86 0.13 5.13
N ALA A 108 -12.67 0.61 6.08
CA ALA A 108 -14.03 0.12 6.27
C ALA A 108 -14.91 0.37 5.03
N PHE A 109 -14.78 1.55 4.41
CA PHE A 109 -15.46 1.88 3.15
C PHE A 109 -15.06 0.93 2.02
N LEU A 110 -13.76 0.69 1.81
CA LEU A 110 -13.27 -0.19 0.74
C LEU A 110 -13.74 -1.63 0.95
N LYS A 111 -13.70 -2.12 2.20
CA LYS A 111 -14.23 -3.43 2.56
C LYS A 111 -15.71 -3.54 2.22
N ASN A 112 -16.52 -2.58 2.66
CA ASN A 112 -17.95 -2.56 2.37
C ASN A 112 -18.25 -2.45 0.87
N LYS A 113 -17.51 -1.61 0.15
CA LYS A 113 -17.76 -1.33 -1.27
C LYS A 113 -17.37 -2.48 -2.20
N PHE A 114 -16.21 -3.09 -1.96
CA PHE A 114 -15.65 -4.10 -2.87
C PHE A 114 -15.81 -5.53 -2.36
N ASN A 115 -16.22 -5.72 -1.10
CA ASN A 115 -16.37 -7.02 -0.46
C ASN A 115 -15.09 -7.90 -0.58
N ILE A 116 -13.93 -7.27 -0.34
CA ILE A 116 -12.63 -7.94 -0.38
C ILE A 116 -12.14 -8.11 1.06
N GLU A 117 -11.89 -9.35 1.48
CA GLU A 117 -11.33 -9.61 2.80
C GLU A 117 -9.81 -9.45 2.79
N LEU A 118 -9.25 -8.87 3.87
CA LEU A 118 -7.80 -8.71 4.02
C LEU A 118 -7.06 -10.06 3.94
N GLU A 119 -7.69 -11.13 4.43
CA GLU A 119 -7.16 -12.50 4.39
C GLU A 119 -6.86 -12.97 2.95
N SER A 120 -7.56 -12.45 1.95
CA SER A 120 -7.32 -12.78 0.53
C SER A 120 -5.91 -12.37 0.04
N PHE A 121 -5.29 -11.38 0.67
CA PHE A 121 -3.94 -10.91 0.34
C PHE A 121 -2.84 -11.60 1.14
N LYS A 122 -3.20 -12.22 2.28
CA LYS A 122 -2.23 -12.65 3.29
C LYS A 122 -1.22 -13.65 2.75
N ASN A 123 -1.68 -14.65 2.00
CA ASN A 123 -0.79 -15.65 1.41
C ASN A 123 0.18 -15.02 0.41
N PHE A 124 -0.27 -14.05 -0.40
CA PHE A 124 0.61 -13.36 -1.34
C PHE A 124 1.71 -12.58 -0.62
N VAL A 125 1.34 -11.78 0.37
CA VAL A 125 2.29 -10.97 1.15
C VAL A 125 3.27 -11.85 1.93
N LEU A 126 2.79 -12.90 2.59
CA LEU A 126 3.63 -13.83 3.35
C LEU A 126 4.68 -14.51 2.45
N ASN A 127 4.27 -14.93 1.25
CA ASN A 127 5.14 -15.63 0.29
C ASN A 127 6.06 -14.70 -0.52
N GLY A 128 5.88 -13.38 -0.49
CA GLY A 128 6.78 -12.45 -1.18
C GLY A 128 8.24 -12.55 -0.70
N ASN A 129 9.19 -12.20 -1.57
CA ASN A 129 10.61 -12.35 -1.28
C ASN A 129 11.17 -11.17 -0.44
N CYS A 130 11.47 -11.43 0.83
CA CYS A 130 12.11 -10.46 1.71
C CYS A 130 13.54 -10.08 1.31
N ASP A 131 14.22 -10.86 0.46
CA ASP A 131 15.60 -10.55 0.07
C ASP A 131 15.71 -9.26 -0.75
N PHE A 132 14.61 -8.78 -1.35
CA PHE A 132 14.58 -7.47 -2.01
C PHE A 132 14.92 -6.33 -1.03
N LEU A 133 14.49 -6.42 0.22
CA LEU A 133 14.68 -5.34 1.19
C LEU A 133 16.10 -5.24 1.74
N LYS A 134 16.97 -6.24 1.49
CA LYS A 134 18.39 -6.16 1.83
C LYS A 134 19.06 -4.93 1.23
N LYS A 135 18.61 -4.51 0.03
CA LYS A 135 19.09 -3.32 -0.67
C LYS A 135 18.74 -2.01 0.05
N LEU A 136 17.77 -2.06 0.97
CA LEU A 136 17.37 -0.97 1.85
C LEU A 136 17.94 -1.15 3.28
N ASN A 137 18.90 -2.05 3.47
CA ASN A 137 19.44 -2.44 4.79
C ASN A 137 18.40 -3.01 5.76
N ILE A 138 17.31 -3.58 5.24
CA ILE A 138 16.32 -4.30 6.04
C ILE A 138 16.63 -5.80 5.94
N ASP A 139 16.96 -6.41 7.06
CA ASP A 139 17.28 -7.83 7.09
C ASP A 139 16.02 -8.70 6.91
N ARG A 140 16.27 -9.95 6.52
CA ARG A 140 15.20 -10.92 6.23
C ARG A 140 14.32 -11.23 7.44
N SER A 141 14.86 -11.19 8.65
CA SER A 141 14.11 -11.51 9.87
C SER A 141 13.14 -10.38 10.22
N THR A 142 13.57 -9.12 10.11
CA THR A 142 12.73 -7.93 10.27
C THR A 142 11.55 -7.96 9.29
N CYS A 143 11.83 -8.21 8.00
CA CYS A 143 10.78 -8.35 7.00
C CYS A 143 9.78 -9.48 7.31
N LYS A 144 10.28 -10.68 7.67
CA LYS A 144 9.41 -11.82 8.00
C LYS A 144 8.55 -11.58 9.23
N ASN A 145 9.10 -10.93 10.25
CA ASN A 145 8.37 -10.60 11.47
C ASN A 145 7.30 -9.55 11.19
N TRP A 146 7.64 -8.50 10.44
CA TRP A 146 6.67 -7.48 10.03
C TRP A 146 5.47 -8.10 9.31
N LYS A 147 5.70 -8.94 8.29
CA LYS A 147 4.60 -9.57 7.54
C LYS A 147 3.63 -10.36 8.43
N LYS A 148 4.11 -10.97 9.52
CA LYS A 148 3.24 -11.74 10.43
C LYS A 148 2.37 -10.82 11.29
N ASN A 149 2.86 -9.62 11.60
CA ASN A 149 2.27 -8.70 12.56
C ASN A 149 1.53 -7.51 11.89
N SER A 150 1.66 -7.35 10.57
CA SER A 150 1.12 -6.21 9.84
C SER A 150 -0.38 -6.31 9.52
N PHE A 151 -1.00 -7.47 9.77
CA PHE A 151 -2.41 -7.72 9.53
C PHE A 151 -3.26 -7.37 10.75
N TYR A 152 -4.41 -6.74 10.53
CA TYR A 152 -5.32 -6.26 11.57
C TYR A 152 -6.77 -6.42 11.15
N ASN A 153 -7.68 -6.28 12.12
CA ASN A 153 -9.11 -6.29 11.84
C ASN A 153 -9.57 -4.92 11.36
N ILE A 154 -10.24 -4.89 10.21
CA ILE A 154 -10.90 -3.69 9.69
C ILE A 154 -12.22 -3.52 10.43
N SER A 155 -12.51 -2.30 10.89
CA SER A 155 -13.77 -2.00 11.57
C SER A 155 -14.98 -2.18 10.66
N GLU A 156 -16.15 -2.32 11.27
CA GLU A 156 -17.41 -2.24 10.52
C GLU A 156 -17.57 -0.87 9.86
N PHE A 157 -18.29 -0.84 8.74
CA PHE A 157 -18.49 0.40 8.00
C PHE A 157 -19.64 1.22 8.60
N GLU A 158 -19.28 2.39 9.12
CA GLU A 158 -20.22 3.40 9.58
C GLU A 158 -20.05 4.66 8.74
N PHE A 159 -21.14 5.14 8.15
CA PHE A 159 -21.09 6.30 7.25
C PHE A 159 -20.69 7.58 8.00
N ASN A 160 -19.71 8.30 7.47
CA ASN A 160 -19.29 9.62 7.95
C ASN A 160 -19.26 10.59 6.77
N GLY A 161 -20.22 11.51 6.72
CA GLY A 161 -20.36 12.44 5.59
C GLY A 161 -19.17 13.38 5.37
N LYS A 162 -18.37 13.67 6.41
CA LYS A 162 -17.14 14.46 6.29
C LYS A 162 -16.05 13.63 5.61
N TYR A 163 -15.85 12.39 6.05
CA TYR A 163 -14.81 11.49 5.51
C TYR A 163 -15.19 10.95 4.13
N GLN A 164 -16.47 10.72 3.87
CA GLN A 164 -16.95 10.32 2.55
C GLN A 164 -16.53 11.30 1.47
N LYS A 165 -16.69 12.61 1.68
CA LYS A 165 -16.30 13.63 0.70
C LYS A 165 -14.81 13.57 0.35
N ILE A 166 -13.97 13.31 1.35
CA ILE A 166 -12.51 13.20 1.18
C ILE A 166 -12.17 11.91 0.41
N VAL A 167 -12.77 10.78 0.78
CA VAL A 167 -12.61 9.50 0.10
C VAL A 167 -13.09 9.57 -1.35
N ASP A 168 -14.23 10.20 -1.61
CA ASP A 168 -14.78 10.38 -2.96
C ASP A 168 -13.85 11.24 -3.82
N GLU A 169 -13.31 12.34 -3.28
CA GLU A 169 -12.32 13.16 -3.97
C GLU A 169 -11.10 12.31 -4.36
N TYR A 170 -10.58 11.50 -3.44
CA TYR A 170 -9.44 10.63 -3.70
C TYR A 170 -9.73 9.58 -4.77
N LEU A 171 -10.84 8.85 -4.66
CA LEU A 171 -11.20 7.81 -5.63
C LEU A 171 -11.52 8.38 -7.01
N LYS A 172 -12.06 9.60 -7.08
CA LYS A 172 -12.26 10.33 -8.34
C LYS A 172 -10.93 10.65 -9.03
N ILE A 173 -9.93 11.12 -8.28
CA ILE A 173 -8.58 11.37 -8.84
C ILE A 173 -7.98 10.06 -9.38
N LEU A 174 -8.15 8.95 -8.64
CA LEU A 174 -7.69 7.62 -9.06
C LEU A 174 -8.54 6.99 -10.18
N LYS A 175 -9.66 7.62 -10.59
CA LYS A 175 -10.62 7.10 -11.57
C LYS A 175 -11.15 5.71 -11.19
N ILE A 176 -11.40 5.48 -9.90
CA ILE A 176 -11.97 4.23 -9.38
C ILE A 176 -13.49 4.36 -9.18
N CYS A 177 -14.01 5.58 -9.14
CA CYS A 177 -15.42 5.91 -9.00
C CYS A 177 -15.79 7.11 -9.87
#